data_AF-A0A8T9Q2K1-F1
#
_entry.id   AF-A0A8T9Q2K1-F1
#
_cell.length_a   1.000
_cell.length_b   1.000
_cell.length_c   1.000
_cell.angle_alpha   90.00
_cell.angle_beta   90.00
_cell.angle_gamma   90.00
#
_symmetry.space_group_name_H-M   'P 1'
#
loop_
_entity.id
_entity.type
_entity.pdbx_description
1 polymer ?
#
loop_
_entity_poly.entity_id
_entity_poly.type
_entity_poly.pdbx_seq_one_letter_code
_entity_poly.pdbx_strand_id
1 'polypeptide(L)' 'MMNSRYKTLKDAFYLGLPNGNVRPLRNPKKDLMAIFPQQSRQIEKYAKDNKLDFNDSRELAFIVNYANSLQKGPEQ' A
#
# COMPACT_ATOMS: atom_id res chain seq x y z
N MET A 1 16.28 -4.36 37.03
CA MET A 1 16.35 -4.45 35.56
C MET A 1 15.17 -3.68 34.98
N MET A 2 15.40 -2.50 34.42
CA MET A 2 14.34 -1.68 33.80
C MET A 2 14.06 -2.22 32.40
N ASN A 3 12.94 -2.94 32.24
CA ASN A 3 12.44 -3.34 30.93
C ASN A 3 11.81 -2.13 30.24
N SER A 4 12.64 -1.29 29.60
CA SER A 4 12.15 -0.29 28.65
C SER A 4 11.58 -1.03 27.43
N ARG A 5 10.25 -1.14 27.35
CA ARG A 5 9.55 -1.57 26.15
C ARG A 5 9.65 -0.44 25.12
N TYR A 6 10.72 -0.43 24.34
CA TYR A 6 10.82 0.43 23.16
C TYR A 6 9.68 0.06 22.21
N LYS A 7 8.67 0.94 22.11
CA LYS A 7 7.61 0.80 21.12
C LYS A 7 8.09 1.55 19.89
N THR A 8 8.54 0.82 18.87
CA THR A 8 8.85 1.42 17.58
C THR A 8 7.59 2.15 17.11
N LEU A 9 7.70 3.47 16.91
CA LEU A 9 6.65 4.26 16.28
C LEU A 9 6.48 3.69 14.88
N LYS A 10 5.35 3.02 14.63
CA LYS A 10 4.98 2.56 13.30
C LYS A 10 4.21 3.68 12.63
N ASP A 11 4.60 4.01 11.41
CA ASP A 11 3.84 4.93 10.59
C ASP A 11 2.43 4.37 10.35
N ALA A 12 1.44 5.27 10.44
CA ALA A 12 0.05 4.95 10.19
C ALA A 12 -0.30 5.39 8.77
N PHE A 13 -0.55 4.42 7.89
CA PHE A 13 -0.92 4.68 6.50
C PHE A 13 -2.43 4.69 6.31
N TYR A 14 -2.92 5.57 5.44
CA TYR A 14 -4.32 5.69 5.09
C TYR A 14 -4.44 5.80 3.57
N LEU A 15 -5.41 5.10 2.99
CA LEU A 15 -5.74 5.20 1.57
C LEU A 15 -7.05 5.95 1.40
N GLY A 16 -7.04 7.01 0.60
CA GLY A 16 -8.25 7.69 0.15
C GLY A 16 -8.97 6.87 -0.92
N LEU A 17 -10.27 6.69 -0.76
CA LEU A 17 -11.14 6.00 -1.71
C LEU A 17 -11.93 7.02 -2.54
N PRO A 18 -12.37 6.67 -3.76
CA PRO A 18 -13.09 7.60 -4.65
C PRO A 18 -14.41 8.15 -4.07
N ASN A 19 -15.00 7.43 -3.12
CA ASN A 19 -16.23 7.84 -2.42
C ASN A 19 -15.98 8.85 -1.28
N GLY A 20 -14.76 9.37 -1.13
CA GLY A 20 -14.38 10.31 -0.07
C GLY A 20 -14.06 9.66 1.28
N ASN A 21 -14.19 8.33 1.39
CA ASN A 21 -13.79 7.62 2.60
C ASN A 21 -12.28 7.40 2.65
N VAL A 22 -11.74 7.29 3.86
CA VAL A 22 -10.35 6.88 4.08
C VAL A 22 -10.32 5.52 4.76
N ARG A 23 -9.45 4.63 4.28
CA ARG A 23 -9.25 3.30 4.86
C ARG A 23 -7.86 3.20 5.48
N PRO A 24 -7.74 2.87 6.78
CA PRO A 24 -6.44 2.64 7.39
C PRO A 24 -5.80 1.36 6.83
N LEU A 25 -4.50 1.44 6.53
CA LEU A 25 -3.67 0.34 6.09
C LEU A 25 -2.86 -0.17 7.30
N ARG A 26 -3.46 -1.07 8.08
CA ARG A 26 -2.84 -1.68 9.27
C ARG A 26 -1.76 -2.68 8.89
N ASN A 27 -1.94 -3.33 7.75
CA ASN A 27 -0.94 -4.14 7.08
C ASN A 27 -0.92 -3.70 5.60
N PRO A 28 -0.09 -2.71 5.23
CA PRO A 28 -0.15 -2.07 3.92
C PRO A 28 -0.18 -3.04 2.75
N LYS A 29 0.63 -4.11 2.78
CA LYS A 29 0.62 -5.13 1.72
C LYS A 29 -0.73 -5.85 1.62
N LYS A 30 -1.23 -6.41 2.73
CA LYS A 30 -2.48 -7.19 2.73
C LYS A 30 -3.69 -6.32 2.44
N ASP A 31 -3.75 -5.14 3.06
CA ASP A 31 -4.87 -4.22 2.93
C ASP A 31 -4.94 -3.65 1.50
N LEU A 32 -3.79 -3.32 0.88
CA LEU A 32 -3.76 -2.86 -0.50
C LEU A 32 -4.25 -3.96 -1.46
N MET A 33 -3.83 -5.21 -1.28
CA MET A 33 -4.33 -6.32 -2.09
C MET A 33 -5.83 -6.56 -1.93
N ALA A 34 -6.38 -6.34 -0.74
CA ALA A 34 -7.82 -6.44 -0.50
C ALA A 34 -8.62 -5.32 -1.18
N ILE A 35 -8.00 -4.16 -1.42
CA ILE A 35 -8.61 -3.02 -2.13
C ILE A 35 -8.52 -3.20 -3.65
N PHE A 36 -7.41 -3.78 -4.13
CA PHE A 36 -7.15 -4.06 -5.55
C PHE A 36 -7.09 -5.58 -5.84
N PRO A 37 -8.16 -6.35 -5.59
CA PRO A 37 -8.10 -7.81 -5.65
C PRO A 37 -7.74 -8.33 -7.06
N GLN A 38 -8.27 -7.69 -8.10
CA GLN A 38 -8.03 -8.06 -9.50
C GLN A 38 -6.58 -7.79 -9.94
N GLN A 39 -5.97 -6.70 -9.46
CA GLN A 39 -4.63 -6.27 -9.83
C GLN A 39 -3.54 -6.77 -8.85
N SER A 40 -3.92 -7.48 -7.79
CA SER A 40 -3.04 -7.93 -6.69
C SER A 40 -1.72 -8.55 -7.15
N ARG A 41 -1.76 -9.47 -8.12
CA ARG A 41 -0.55 -10.12 -8.68
C ARG A 41 0.37 -9.14 -9.40
N GLN A 42 -0.19 -8.20 -10.16
CA GLN A 42 0.58 -7.21 -10.90
C GLN A 42 1.24 -6.21 -9.94
N ILE A 43 0.51 -5.77 -8.92
CA ILE A 43 1.01 -4.90 -7.85
C ILE A 43 2.16 -5.57 -7.10
N GLU A 44 2.01 -6.85 -6.73
CA GLU A 44 3.08 -7.58 -6.03
C GLU A 44 4.33 -7.73 -6.90
N LYS A 45 4.14 -8.05 -8.17
CA LYS A 45 5.24 -8.15 -9.12
C LYS A 45 5.97 -6.81 -9.29
N TYR A 46 5.24 -5.72 -9.47
CA TYR A 46 5.81 -4.38 -9.59
C TYR A 46 6.62 -3.99 -8.36
N ALA A 47 6.07 -4.20 -7.15
CA ALA A 47 6.79 -3.92 -5.91
C ALA A 47 8.06 -4.76 -5.80
N LYS A 48 8.00 -6.06 -6.14
CA LYS A 48 9.16 -6.96 -6.10
C LYS A 48 10.24 -6.56 -7.11
N ASP A 49 9.86 -6.32 -8.36
CA ASP A 49 10.80 -6.01 -9.44
C ASP A 49 11.53 -4.68 -9.18
N ASN A 50 10.84 -3.72 -8.55
CA ASN A 50 11.39 -2.41 -8.20
C ASN A 50 11.93 -2.33 -6.75
N LYS A 51 11.93 -3.44 -6.01
CA LYS A 51 12.38 -3.55 -4.61
C LYS A 51 11.70 -2.55 -3.66
N LEU A 52 10.41 -2.29 -3.86
CA LEU A 52 9.61 -1.39 -3.05
C LEU A 52 9.09 -2.07 -1.78
N ASP A 53 9.13 -1.37 -0.66
CA ASP A 53 8.56 -1.71 0.63
C ASP A 53 7.18 -1.06 0.79
N PHE A 54 6.22 -1.89 1.20
CA PHE A 54 4.87 -1.43 1.51
C PHE A 54 4.80 -0.62 2.82
N ASN A 55 5.87 -0.60 3.62
CA ASN A 55 5.95 0.13 4.88
C ASN A 55 6.75 1.44 4.79
N ASP A 56 7.39 1.74 3.66
CA ASP A 56 7.94 3.08 3.39
C ASP A 56 6.87 3.95 2.74
N SER A 57 6.67 5.15 3.28
CA SER A 57 5.60 6.07 2.83
C SER A 57 5.70 6.47 1.35
N ARG A 58 6.92 6.70 0.86
CA ARG A 58 7.17 7.15 -0.52
C ARG A 58 7.02 5.97 -1.48
N GLU A 59 7.56 4.82 -1.09
CA GLU A 59 7.48 3.60 -1.89
C GLU A 59 6.04 3.09 -1.98
N LEU A 60 5.29 3.12 -0.88
CA LEU A 60 3.86 2.81 -0.87
C LEU A 60 3.08 3.74 -1.81
N ALA A 61 3.40 5.03 -1.87
CA ALA A 61 2.78 5.95 -2.81
C ALA A 61 3.03 5.54 -4.28
N PHE A 62 4.24 5.08 -4.63
CA PHE A 62 4.52 4.55 -5.97
C PHE A 62 3.71 3.29 -6.28
N ILE A 63 3.62 2.36 -5.33
CA ILE A 63 2.82 1.14 -5.48
C ILE A 63 1.33 1.49 -5.70
N VAL A 64 0.79 2.43 -4.92
CA VAL A 64 -0.60 2.90 -5.05
C VAL A 64 -0.84 3.59 -6.39
N ASN A 65 0.09 4.44 -6.84
CA ASN A 65 -0.01 5.09 -8.14
C ASN A 65 -0.03 4.07 -9.30
N TYR A 66 0.80 3.04 -9.20
CA TYR A 66 0.77 1.94 -10.16
C TYR A 66 -0.54 1.14 -10.09
N ALA A 67 -1.03 0.82 -8.89
CA ALA A 67 -2.32 0.16 -8.73
C ALA A 67 -3.47 0.95 -9.38
N ASN A 68 -3.46 2.28 -9.23
CA ASN A 68 -4.43 3.18 -9.86
C ASN A 68 -4.30 3.24 -11.39
N SER A 69 -3.08 3.17 -11.95
CA SER A 69 -2.90 3.14 -13.41
C SER A 69 -3.41 1.83 -14.03
N LEU A 70 -3.31 0.71 -13.31
CA LEU A 70 -3.87 -0.57 -13.75
C LEU A 70 -5.40 -0.60 -13.77
N GLN A 71 -6.08 0.17 -12.91
CA GLN A 71 -7.53 0.31 -12.94
C GLN A 71 -8.03 1.08 -14.18
N LYS A 72 -7.15 1.86 -14.84
CA LYS A 72 -7.50 2.71 -15.99
C LYS A 72 -7.26 2.10 -17.38
N GLY A 73 -6.90 0.83 -17.52
CA GLY A 73 -6.54 0.30 -18.85
C GLY A 73 -7.72 0.07 -19.81
N PRO A 74 -7.58 0.30 -21.13
CA PRO A 74 -7.01 1.45 -21.82
C PRO A 74 -8.12 2.48 -22.17
N GLU A 75 -7.79 3.77 -22.32
CA GLU A 75 -8.63 4.67 -23.12
C GLU A 75 -8.69 4.08 -24.54
N GLN A 76 -9.90 3.72 -24.98
CA GLN A 76 -10.23 3.39 -26.37
C GLN A 76 -10.27 4.67 -27.21
#